data_AF-A0A0V0GUI7-F1
#
_entry.id   AF-A0A0V0GUI7-F1
#
_cell.length_a   1.000
_cell.length_b   1.000
_cell.length_c   1.000
_cell.angle_alpha   90.00
_cell.angle_beta   90.00
_cell.angle_gamma   90.00
#
_symmetry.space_group_name_H-M   'P 1'
#
loop_
_entity.id
_entity.type
_entity.pdbx_description
1 polymer ?
#
loop_
_entity_poly.entity_id
_entity_poly.type
_entity_poly.pdbx_seq_one_letter_code
_entity_poly.pdbx_strand_id
1 'polypeptide(L)'
;MFRQRKNDVELLKKLKLTLLGLQAVLSDAENKQASNQFVSQWLNEFRHAVDSAENFIEQVNYEALRLKVEGQHQNLAETSNQQVSDFNLGLTDEFFLNIKKKLEDTIETLKDLQEKIDLLGLKKHFGSITKQETTTPSTSLVDDSDIFGRQSETDHLIGCLLSEDASGKNL
;
A
#
# COMPACT_ATOMS: atom_id res chain seq x y z
N MET A 1 -0.31 6.84 -29.56
CA MET A 1 1.16 6.85 -29.41
C MET A 1 1.49 7.79 -28.26
N PHE A 2 2.06 7.28 -27.15
CA PHE A 2 2.49 8.12 -26.02
C PHE A 2 3.59 9.08 -26.49
N ARG A 3 3.22 10.29 -26.92
CA ARG A 3 4.20 11.37 -27.02
C ARG A 3 4.71 11.56 -25.60
N GLN A 4 5.98 11.24 -25.36
CA GLN A 4 6.71 11.68 -24.17
C GLN A 4 6.66 13.21 -24.15
N ARG A 5 5.59 13.79 -23.62
CA ARG A 5 5.56 15.21 -23.32
C ARG A 5 6.47 15.35 -22.11
N LYS A 6 7.54 16.12 -22.28
CA LYS A 6 8.54 16.45 -21.24
C LYS A 6 7.90 16.74 -19.86
N ASN A 7 6.69 17.29 -19.88
CA ASN A 7 5.88 17.65 -18.72
C ASN A 7 5.42 16.43 -17.88
N ASP A 8 5.15 15.28 -18.49
CA ASP A 8 4.59 14.12 -17.79
C ASP A 8 5.67 13.41 -16.95
N VAL A 9 6.90 13.33 -17.49
CA VAL A 9 8.07 12.84 -16.75
C VAL A 9 8.41 13.78 -15.58
N GLU A 10 8.24 15.08 -15.78
CA GLU A 10 8.46 16.07 -14.73
C GLU A 10 7.45 15.93 -13.58
N LEU A 11 6.18 15.66 -13.89
CA LEU A 11 5.14 15.41 -12.89
C LEU A 11 5.45 14.18 -12.03
N LEU A 12 5.80 13.06 -12.66
CA LEU A 12 6.20 11.84 -11.93
C LEU A 12 7.43 12.08 -11.06
N LYS A 13 8.40 12.87 -11.54
CA LYS A 13 9.56 13.27 -10.74
C LYS A 13 9.16 14.11 -9.53
N LYS A 14 8.23 15.05 -9.70
CA LYS A 14 7.69 15.87 -8.59
C LYS A 14 7.01 15.00 -7.55
N LEU A 15 6.10 14.10 -7.98
CA LEU A 15 5.44 13.15 -7.09
C LEU A 15 6.46 12.36 -6.26
N LYS A 16 7.46 11.77 -6.93
CA LYS A 16 8.52 11.00 -6.27
C LYS A 16 9.27 11.81 -5.21
N LEU A 17 9.63 13.05 -5.51
CA LEU A 17 10.35 13.91 -4.57
C LEU A 17 9.49 14.30 -3.37
N THR A 18 8.21 14.62 -3.57
CA THR A 18 7.28 14.94 -2.49
C THR A 18 7.07 13.74 -1.57
N LEU A 19 6.84 12.55 -2.13
CA LEU A 19 6.67 11.32 -1.36
C LEU A 19 7.93 10.97 -0.54
N LEU A 20 9.12 11.13 -1.11
CA LEU A 20 10.38 10.93 -0.38
C LEU A 20 10.50 11.87 0.83
N GLY A 21 10.05 13.11 0.70
CA GLY A 21 10.03 14.08 1.80
C GLY A 21 9.07 13.69 2.92
N LEU A 22 7.87 13.23 2.55
CA LEU A 22 6.83 12.79 3.48
C LEU A 22 7.18 11.46 4.18
N GLN A 23 7.85 10.55 3.47
CA GLN A 23 8.31 9.27 4.03
C GLN A 23 9.21 9.47 5.25
N ALA A 24 10.00 10.55 5.30
CA ALA A 24 10.88 10.85 6.42
C ALA A 24 10.15 11.11 7.75
N VAL A 25 8.88 11.51 7.70
CA VAL A 25 8.06 11.79 8.91
C VAL A 25 7.01 10.71 9.19
N LEU A 26 6.87 9.73 8.29
CA LEU A 26 5.84 8.71 8.36
C LEU A 26 5.89 7.90 9.66
N SER A 27 7.07 7.42 10.05
CA SER A 27 7.22 6.64 11.29
C SER A 27 6.84 7.43 12.54
N ASP A 28 7.14 8.73 12.61
CA ASP A 28 6.74 9.57 13.75
C ASP A 28 5.23 9.83 13.74
N ALA A 29 4.63 10.02 12.56
CA ALA A 29 3.19 10.18 12.40
C ALA A 29 2.42 8.91 12.85
N GLU A 30 2.86 7.73 12.42
CA GLU A 30 2.28 6.44 12.81
C GLU A 30 2.34 6.21 14.32
N ASN A 31 3.46 6.56 14.96
CA ASN A 31 3.61 6.48 16.41
C ASN A 31 2.66 7.43 17.16
N LYS A 32 2.39 8.60 16.59
CA LYS A 32 1.57 9.64 17.22
C LYS A 32 0.08 9.52 16.91
N GLN A 33 -0.32 8.74 15.89
CA GLN A 33 -1.70 8.69 15.39
C GLN A 33 -2.72 8.32 16.47
N ALA A 34 -2.35 7.43 17.41
CA ALA A 34 -3.23 6.99 18.49
C ALA A 34 -3.45 8.07 19.56
N SER A 35 -2.48 8.98 19.70
CA SER A 35 -2.46 10.03 20.73
C SER A 35 -2.90 11.41 20.21
N ASN A 36 -2.84 11.64 18.90
CA ASN A 36 -3.13 12.94 18.29
C ASN A 36 -4.06 12.79 17.08
N GLN A 37 -5.30 13.25 17.25
CA GLN A 37 -6.33 13.17 16.22
C GLN A 37 -5.98 13.96 14.96
N PHE A 38 -5.29 15.10 15.07
CA PHE A 38 -4.86 15.88 13.91
C PHE A 38 -3.81 15.14 13.09
N VAL A 39 -2.89 14.42 13.76
CA VAL A 39 -1.92 13.55 13.08
C VAL A 39 -2.62 12.36 12.43
N SER A 40 -3.63 11.78 13.09
CA SER A 40 -4.44 10.70 12.50
C SER A 40 -5.17 11.14 11.22
N GLN A 41 -5.81 12.31 11.25
CA GLN A 41 -6.47 12.88 10.07
C GLN A 41 -5.46 13.17 8.95
N TRP A 42 -4.33 13.79 9.28
CA TRP A 42 -3.25 14.03 8.32
C TRP A 42 -2.75 12.73 7.67
N LEU A 43 -2.57 11.67 8.47
CA LEU A 43 -2.10 10.38 7.98
C LEU A 43 -3.14 9.69 7.08
N ASN A 44 -4.43 9.84 7.40
CA ASN A 44 -5.52 9.34 6.56
C ASN A 44 -5.58 10.03 5.20
N GLU A 45 -5.45 11.36 5.17
CA GLU A 45 -5.37 12.13 3.93
C GLU A 45 -4.12 11.77 3.11
N PHE A 46 -2.97 11.59 3.78
CA PHE A 46 -1.74 11.13 3.15
C PHE A 46 -1.92 9.76 2.49
N ARG A 47 -2.53 8.81 3.21
CA ARG A 47 -2.83 7.48 2.67
C ARG A 47 -3.75 7.57 1.44
N HIS A 48 -4.84 8.32 1.53
CA HIS A 48 -5.76 8.50 0.41
C HIS A 48 -5.07 9.08 -0.83
N ALA A 49 -4.16 10.05 -0.65
CA ALA A 49 -3.39 10.64 -1.74
C ALA A 49 -2.40 9.62 -2.36
N VAL A 50 -1.74 8.80 -1.54
CA VAL A 50 -0.83 7.74 -2.03
C VAL A 50 -1.61 6.67 -2.79
N ASP A 51 -2.72 6.18 -2.25
CA ASP A 51 -3.59 5.17 -2.87
C ASP A 51 -4.13 5.70 -4.22
N SER A 52 -4.51 6.98 -4.28
CA SER A 52 -4.93 7.63 -5.52
C SER A 52 -3.81 7.64 -6.57
N ALA A 53 -2.59 8.01 -6.17
CA ALA A 53 -1.43 8.02 -7.06
C ALA A 53 -1.10 6.63 -7.61
N GLU A 54 -1.16 5.59 -6.76
CA GLU A 54 -0.96 4.19 -7.15
C GLU A 54 -1.99 3.76 -8.19
N ASN A 55 -3.28 3.97 -7.91
CA ASN A 55 -4.36 3.63 -8.83
C ASN A 55 -4.19 4.29 -10.22
N PHE A 56 -3.68 5.52 -10.29
CA PHE A 56 -3.39 6.17 -11.58
C PHE A 56 -2.22 5.51 -12.32
N ILE A 57 -1.15 5.14 -11.62
CA ILE A 57 -0.01 4.43 -12.21
C ILE A 57 -0.45 3.07 -12.74
N GLU A 58 -1.28 2.35 -11.99
CA GLU A 58 -1.84 1.07 -12.40
C GLU A 58 -2.72 1.20 -13.65
N GLN A 59 -3.58 2.22 -13.70
CA GLN A 59 -4.44 2.48 -14.85
C GLN A 59 -3.61 2.77 -16.11
N VAL A 60 -2.55 3.57 -16.00
CA VAL A 60 -1.62 3.83 -17.12
C VAL A 60 -0.91 2.55 -17.55
N ASN A 61 -0.46 1.73 -16.60
CA ASN A 61 0.22 0.47 -16.90
C ASN A 61 -0.72 -0.53 -17.60
N TYR A 62 -1.97 -0.65 -17.12
CA TYR A 62 -3.00 -1.48 -17.73
C TYR A 62 -3.24 -1.10 -19.19
N GLU A 63 -3.43 0.19 -19.48
CA GLU A 63 -3.67 0.63 -20.85
C GLU A 63 -2.44 0.44 -21.76
N ALA A 64 -1.23 0.66 -21.21
CA ALA A 64 0.01 0.38 -21.95
C ALA A 64 0.12 -1.11 -22.34
N LEU A 65 -0.26 -2.01 -21.43
CA LEU A 65 -0.29 -3.45 -21.70
C LEU A 65 -1.39 -3.81 -22.69
N ARG A 66 -2.59 -3.26 -22.53
CA ARG A 66 -3.72 -3.48 -23.44
C ARG A 66 -3.36 -3.13 -24.88
N LEU A 67 -2.77 -1.96 -25.10
CA LEU A 67 -2.33 -1.53 -26.44
C LEU A 67 -1.23 -2.41 -27.02
N LYS A 68 -0.34 -2.93 -26.18
CA LYS A 68 0.68 -3.87 -26.61
C LYS A 68 0.04 -5.16 -27.12
N VAL A 69 -0.96 -5.69 -26.41
CA VAL A 69 -1.70 -6.89 -26.80
C VAL A 69 -2.54 -6.62 -28.05
N GLU A 70 -3.37 -5.58 -28.06
CA GLU A 70 -4.23 -5.25 -29.20
C GLU A 70 -3.42 -4.93 -30.47
N GLY A 71 -2.29 -4.22 -30.35
CA GLY A 71 -1.37 -3.95 -31.46
C GLY A 71 -0.64 -5.20 -31.98
N GLN A 72 -0.39 -6.19 -31.12
CA GLN A 72 0.13 -7.50 -31.56
C GLN A 72 -0.91 -8.29 -32.36
N HIS A 73 -2.19 -8.17 -32.00
CA HIS A 73 -3.28 -8.85 -32.70
C HIS A 73 -3.59 -8.22 -34.08
N GLN A 74 -3.32 -6.93 -34.28
CA GLN A 74 -3.43 -6.28 -35.59
C GLN A 74 -2.43 -6.82 -36.61
N ASN A 75 -1.18 -7.07 -36.20
CA ASN A 75 -0.15 -7.65 -37.06
C ASN A 75 -0.50 -9.09 -37.54
N LEU A 76 -1.34 -9.81 -36.80
CA LEU A 76 -1.85 -11.14 -37.19
C LEU A 76 -3.06 -11.08 -38.13
N ALA A 77 -3.85 -10.01 -38.09
CA ALA A 77 -5.03 -9.83 -38.95
C ALA A 77 -4.71 -9.24 -40.33
N GLU A 78 -3.55 -8.58 -40.49
CA GLU A 78 -3.09 -7.99 -41.76
C GLU A 78 -2.81 -9.04 -42.86
N THR A 79 -2.74 -10.34 -42.54
CA THR A 79 -2.62 -11.38 -43.57
C THR A 79 -3.96 -11.87 -44.14
N SER A 80 -5.12 -11.36 -43.68
CA SER A 80 -6.41 -11.91 -44.13
C SER A 80 -7.41 -10.90 -44.70
N ASN A 81 -7.74 -9.75 -44.10
CA ASN A 81 -8.77 -8.89 -44.69
C ASN A 81 -8.65 -7.41 -44.27
N GLN A 82 -8.40 -6.54 -45.27
CA GLN A 82 -8.52 -5.09 -45.17
C GLN A 82 -9.99 -4.67 -45.09
N GLN A 83 -10.60 -4.71 -43.90
CA GLN A 83 -11.89 -4.05 -43.65
C GLN A 83 -12.27 -4.01 -42.16
N VAL A 84 -11.45 -3.40 -41.29
CA VAL A 84 -11.93 -2.92 -39.98
C VAL A 84 -11.19 -1.62 -39.62
N SER A 85 -11.55 -0.53 -40.29
CA SER A 85 -10.88 0.77 -40.15
C SER A 85 -11.46 1.69 -39.07
N ASP A 86 -12.41 1.22 -38.25
CA ASP A 86 -13.23 2.12 -37.41
C ASP A 86 -13.12 1.89 -35.90
N PHE A 87 -12.20 1.05 -35.43
CA PHE A 87 -11.87 1.07 -34.01
C PHE A 87 -10.87 2.20 -33.77
N ASN A 88 -11.35 3.32 -33.22
CA ASN A 88 -10.51 4.30 -32.53
C ASN A 88 -9.76 3.59 -31.38
N LEU A 89 -8.68 2.89 -31.73
CA LEU A 89 -7.75 2.17 -30.84
C LEU A 89 -6.70 3.10 -30.22
N GLY A 90 -6.79 4.40 -30.52
CA GLY A 90 -6.00 5.42 -29.85
C GLY A 90 -6.68 5.82 -28.55
N LEU A 91 -5.96 5.71 -27.44
CA LEU A 91 -6.24 6.47 -26.22
C LEU A 91 -6.70 7.89 -26.60
N THR A 92 -7.92 8.26 -26.21
CA THR A 92 -8.37 9.63 -26.44
C THR A 92 -7.48 10.57 -25.66
N ASP A 93 -7.12 11.71 -26.26
CA ASP A 93 -6.36 12.75 -25.57
C ASP A 93 -7.07 13.19 -24.26
N GLU A 94 -8.40 13.06 -24.22
CA GLU A 94 -9.24 13.30 -23.04
C GLU A 94 -8.94 12.34 -21.87
N PHE A 95 -8.73 11.05 -22.14
CA PHE A 95 -8.40 10.07 -21.10
C PHE A 95 -7.10 10.42 -20.38
N PHE A 96 -6.05 10.72 -21.14
CA PHE A 96 -4.77 11.14 -20.56
C PHE A 96 -4.84 12.48 -19.88
N LEU A 97 -5.61 13.42 -20.43
CA LEU A 97 -5.80 14.72 -19.82
C LEU A 97 -6.47 14.58 -18.44
N ASN A 98 -7.45 13.69 -18.32
CA ASN A 98 -8.11 13.38 -17.06
C ASN A 98 -7.15 12.71 -16.06
N ILE A 99 -6.38 11.70 -16.46
CA ILE A 99 -5.38 11.06 -15.58
C ILE A 99 -4.36 12.10 -15.10
N LYS A 100 -3.85 12.91 -16.02
CA LYS A 100 -2.87 13.94 -15.72
C LYS A 100 -3.40 14.95 -14.71
N LYS A 101 -4.62 15.45 -14.92
CA LYS A 101 -5.26 16.40 -14.01
C LYS A 101 -5.38 15.83 -12.59
N LYS A 102 -5.87 14.59 -12.47
CA LYS A 102 -6.00 13.94 -11.16
C LYS A 102 -4.65 13.71 -10.47
N LEU A 103 -3.61 13.40 -11.24
CA LEU A 103 -2.24 13.28 -10.73
C LEU A 103 -1.70 14.63 -10.24
N GLU A 104 -1.98 15.72 -10.97
CA GLU A 104 -1.65 17.09 -10.56
C GLU A 104 -2.34 17.45 -9.23
N ASP A 105 -3.65 17.19 -9.12
CA ASP A 105 -4.43 17.40 -7.89
C ASP A 105 -3.83 16.60 -6.72
N THR A 106 -3.40 15.35 -6.96
CA THR A 106 -2.77 14.50 -5.94
C THR A 106 -1.40 15.02 -5.49
N ILE A 107 -0.62 15.56 -6.42
CA ILE A 107 0.67 16.19 -6.07
C ILE A 107 0.45 17.45 -5.24
N GLU A 108 -0.60 18.21 -5.53
CA GLU A 108 -0.98 19.40 -4.76
C GLU A 108 -1.38 19.03 -3.33
N THR A 109 -2.26 18.03 -3.15
CA THR A 109 -2.64 17.57 -1.80
C THR A 109 -1.44 17.07 -1.00
N LEU A 110 -0.52 16.34 -1.61
CA LEU A 110 0.71 15.89 -0.95
C LEU A 110 1.61 17.06 -0.53
N LYS A 111 1.67 18.15 -1.30
CA LYS A 111 2.41 19.35 -0.91
C LYS A 111 1.75 20.09 0.25
N ASP A 112 0.42 20.22 0.24
CA ASP A 112 -0.32 20.82 1.34
C ASP A 112 -0.12 20.03 2.64
N LEU A 113 -0.07 18.70 2.54
CA LEU A 113 0.28 17.83 3.66
C LEU A 113 1.73 18.06 4.13
N GLN A 114 2.66 18.30 3.21
CA GLN A 114 4.05 18.60 3.53
C GLN A 114 4.20 19.92 4.30
N GLU A 115 3.42 20.94 3.98
CA GLU A 115 3.42 22.22 4.71
C GLU A 115 2.87 22.07 6.14
N LYS A 116 1.94 21.14 6.36
CA LYS A 116 1.35 20.86 7.68
C LYS A 116 2.28 20.09 8.63
N ILE A 117 3.39 19.53 8.14
CA ILE A 117 4.34 18.74 8.94
C ILE A 117 4.85 19.53 10.15
N ASP A 118 5.29 20.77 9.92
CA ASP A 118 5.90 21.61 10.96
C ASP A 118 4.85 22.04 12.00
N LEU A 119 3.62 22.31 11.55
CA LEU A 119 2.48 22.65 12.42
C LEU A 119 2.07 21.48 13.33
N LEU A 120 2.18 20.25 12.83
CA LEU A 120 1.88 19.03 13.57
C LEU A 120 3.04 18.58 14.47
N GLY A 121 4.19 19.26 14.42
CA GLY A 121 5.37 18.90 15.20
C GLY A 121 5.90 17.51 14.86
N LEU A 122 5.73 17.07 13.60
CA LEU A 122 6.21 15.80 13.11
C LEU A 122 7.73 15.86 12.91
N LYS A 123 8.44 14.89 13.47
CA LYS A 123 9.91 14.84 13.43
C LYS A 123 10.37 13.87 12.35
N LYS A 124 11.35 14.32 11.56
CA LYS A 124 12.01 13.46 10.58
C LYS A 124 12.84 12.41 11.31
N HIS A 125 12.54 11.14 11.09
CA HIS A 125 13.22 10.04 11.75
C HIS A 125 14.33 9.49 10.84
N PHE A 126 15.50 10.12 10.89
CA PHE A 126 16.69 9.61 10.19
C PHE A 126 17.41 8.60 11.09
N GLY A 127 16.98 7.34 11.02
CA GLY A 127 17.76 6.22 11.57
C GLY A 127 18.07 6.31 13.07
N SER A 128 17.09 5.99 13.90
CA SER A 128 17.38 5.34 15.19
C SER A 128 16.30 4.31 15.43
N ILE A 129 16.47 3.13 14.84
CA ILE A 129 15.73 1.92 15.21
C ILE A 129 16.18 1.57 16.64
N THR A 130 15.74 2.34 17.62
CA THR A 130 15.93 2.07 19.05
C THR A 130 14.60 1.82 19.73
N LYS A 131 13.48 2.13 19.07
CA LYS A 131 12.22 1.47 19.36
C LYS A 131 12.23 0.14 18.64
N GLN A 132 12.92 -0.82 19.26
CA GLN A 132 12.57 -2.23 19.10
C GLN A 132 11.06 -2.29 19.26
N GLU A 133 10.33 -2.62 18.20
CA GLU A 133 8.93 -2.98 18.33
C GLU A 133 8.91 -4.03 19.43
N THR A 134 8.32 -3.71 20.58
CA THR A 134 8.00 -4.69 21.61
C THR A 134 6.82 -5.49 21.08
N THR A 135 7.00 -6.16 19.96
CA THR A 135 6.05 -7.12 19.44
C THR A 135 6.04 -8.24 20.47
N THR A 136 4.90 -8.43 21.11
CA THR A 136 4.70 -9.61 21.95
C THR A 136 5.01 -10.83 21.09
N PRO A 137 5.90 -11.73 21.55
CA PRO A 137 6.27 -12.91 20.80
C PRO A 137 5.02 -13.61 20.28
N SER A 138 4.98 -13.89 18.98
CA SER A 138 3.82 -14.54 18.34
C SER A 138 3.64 -15.98 18.81
N THR A 139 4.65 -16.51 19.49
CA THR A 139 4.72 -17.86 20.04
C THR A 139 5.03 -17.77 21.53
N SER A 140 4.32 -18.57 22.34
CA SER A 140 4.64 -18.75 23.75
C SER A 140 5.78 -19.77 23.95
N LEU A 141 6.86 -19.68 23.16
CA LEU A 141 8.02 -20.54 23.35
C LEU A 141 8.79 -20.02 24.56
N VAL A 142 8.50 -20.62 25.69
CA VAL A 142 9.14 -20.36 26.99
C VAL A 142 10.18 -21.44 27.24
N ASP A 143 11.25 -21.08 27.94
CA ASP A 143 12.22 -22.07 28.39
C ASP A 143 11.64 -22.84 29.59
N ASP A 144 11.43 -24.15 29.42
CA ASP A 144 10.79 -25.00 30.43
C ASP A 144 11.65 -25.11 31.70
N SER A 145 12.96 -24.83 31.62
CA SER A 145 13.84 -24.88 32.80
C SER A 145 13.57 -23.77 33.83
N ASP A 146 12.92 -22.69 33.42
CA ASP A 146 12.65 -21.53 34.29
C ASP A 146 11.26 -21.59 34.94
N ILE A 147 10.46 -22.62 34.66
CA ILE A 147 9.09 -22.77 35.14
C ILE A 147 9.04 -23.76 36.31
N PHE A 148 8.74 -23.25 37.50
CA PHE A 148 8.59 -24.06 38.71
C PHE A 148 7.16 -23.97 39.28
N GLY A 149 6.73 -25.01 40.00
CA GLY A 149 5.50 -24.99 40.81
C GLY A 149 4.18 -25.28 40.07
N ARG A 150 4.18 -25.40 38.74
CA ARG A 150 2.99 -25.75 37.93
C ARG A 150 2.85 -27.25 37.63
N GLN A 151 3.55 -28.10 38.37
CA GLN A 151 3.59 -29.55 38.09
C GLN A 151 2.21 -30.17 38.24
N SER A 152 1.45 -29.80 39.29
CA SER A 152 0.09 -30.32 39.52
C SER A 152 -0.88 -29.98 38.40
N GLU A 153 -0.83 -28.76 37.89
CA GLU A 153 -1.68 -28.26 36.82
C GLU A 153 -1.30 -28.90 35.49
N THR A 154 0.00 -29.12 35.28
CA THR A 154 0.53 -29.83 34.10
C THR A 154 0.04 -31.28 34.10
N ASP A 155 0.18 -31.99 35.22
CA ASP A 155 -0.24 -33.38 35.36
C ASP A 155 -1.77 -33.52 35.23
N HIS A 156 -2.53 -32.59 35.81
CA HIS A 156 -3.99 -32.55 35.67
C HIS A 156 -4.41 -32.32 34.22
N LEU A 157 -3.78 -31.36 33.53
CA LEU A 157 -4.08 -31.07 32.12
C LEU A 157 -3.75 -32.26 31.23
N ILE A 158 -2.59 -32.90 31.43
CA ILE A 158 -2.21 -34.13 30.72
C ILE A 158 -3.25 -35.22 30.97
N GLY A 159 -3.70 -35.40 32.22
CA GLY A 159 -4.76 -36.33 32.56
C GLY A 159 -6.09 -36.05 31.83
N CYS A 160 -6.49 -34.79 31.72
CA CYS A 160 -7.68 -34.40 30.96
C CYS A 160 -7.53 -34.66 29.46
N LEU A 161 -6.35 -34.42 28.87
CA LEU A 161 -6.10 -34.60 27.44
C LEU A 161 -5.96 -36.08 27.04
N LEU A 162 -5.43 -36.90 27.94
CA LEU A 162 -5.28 -38.35 27.74
C LEU A 162 -6.51 -39.15 28.18
N SER A 163 -7.45 -38.50 28.87
CA SER A 163 -8.75 -39.10 29.15
C SER A 163 -9.53 -39.18 27.85
N GLU A 164 -9.51 -40.34 27.20
CA GLU A 164 -10.42 -40.67 26.12
C GLU A 164 -11.85 -40.52 26.65
N ASP A 165 -12.68 -39.71 25.99
CA ASP A 165 -14.10 -39.52 26.33
C ASP A 165 -14.82 -40.87 26.20
N ALA A 166 -14.72 -41.71 27.23
CA ALA A 166 -15.51 -42.90 27.42
C ALA A 166 -16.91 -42.49 27.91
N SER A 167 -17.57 -41.63 27.11
CA SER A 167 -18.94 -41.21 27.30
C SER A 167 -19.57 -40.76 25.97
N GLY A 168 -19.40 -41.57 24.93
CA GLY A 168 -20.52 -41.86 24.05
C GLY A 168 -21.61 -42.61 24.82
N LYS A 169 -22.30 -41.93 25.75
CA LYS A 169 -23.57 -42.38 26.29
C LYS A 169 -24.66 -41.60 25.57
N ASN A 170 -25.37 -42.37 24.75
CA ASN A 170 -26.56 -42.00 24.02
C ASN A 170 -27.55 -41.18 24.87
N LEU A 171 -28.22 -40.26 24.18
CA LEU A 171 -29.47 -39.61 24.59
C LEU A 171 -30.49 -40.63 25.12
#